data_AF-A0A6M4ANS1-F1
#
_entry.id   AF-A0A6M4ANS1-F1
#
_cell.length_a   1.000
_cell.length_b   1.000
_cell.length_c   1.000
_cell.angle_alpha   90.00
_cell.angle_beta   90.00
_cell.angle_gamma   90.00
#
_symmetry.space_group_name_H-M   'P 1'
#
loop_
_entity.id
_entity.type
_entity.pdbx_description
1 polymer ?
#
loop_
_entity_poly.entity_id
_entity_poly.type
_entity_poly.pdbx_seq_one_letter_code
_entity_poly.pdbx_strand_id
1 'polypeptide(L)'
;AIACYSGYNQEDSVIMNQSSIDRGLFRSLFYRAYVEQEKRIGISAVETFEKPLRSETMKMKHGTYEKLDDNGIKAPGTPVS
;
A
#
# COMPACT_ATOMS: atom_id res chain seq x y z
N ALA A 1 -31.15 -14.08 5.92
CA ALA A 1 -32.62 -14.21 6.01
C ALA A 1 -33.23 -13.54 4.80
N ILE A 2 -34.34 -14.04 4.27
CA ILE A 2 -35.10 -13.35 3.21
C ILE A 2 -36.24 -12.61 3.92
N ALA A 3 -36.11 -11.29 4.06
CA ALA A 3 -37.08 -10.46 4.76
C ALA A 3 -36.99 -9.00 4.29
N CYS A 4 -38.12 -8.29 4.28
CA CYS A 4 -38.13 -6.84 4.16
C CYS A 4 -37.81 -6.25 5.55
N TYR A 5 -36.69 -5.55 5.69
CA TYR A 5 -36.27 -5.02 6.99
C TYR A 5 -35.63 -3.64 6.86
N SER A 6 -36.14 -2.65 7.60
CA SER A 6 -35.63 -1.26 7.69
C SER A 6 -35.51 -0.44 6.38
N GLY A 7 -35.61 -1.05 5.21
CA GLY A 7 -35.47 -0.39 3.91
C GLY A 7 -34.04 -0.35 3.35
N TYR A 8 -33.02 -0.68 4.14
CA TYR A 8 -31.60 -0.68 3.70
C TYR A 8 -31.18 -1.92 2.88
N ASN A 9 -32.10 -2.84 2.61
CA ASN A 9 -31.89 -4.01 1.74
C ASN A 9 -32.80 -4.00 0.50
N GLN A 10 -33.14 -2.80 0.00
CA GLN A 10 -33.95 -2.62 -1.21
C GLN A 10 -33.11 -2.78 -2.48
N GLU A 11 -33.79 -3.06 -3.60
CA GLU A 11 -33.17 -3.30 -4.90
C GLU A 11 -32.12 -4.42 -4.79
N ASP A 12 -30.84 -4.12 -5.05
CA ASP A 12 -29.73 -5.07 -5.01
C ASP A 12 -28.85 -4.92 -3.75
N SER A 13 -29.30 -4.17 -2.76
CA SER A 13 -28.57 -3.96 -1.50
C SER A 13 -28.85 -5.06 -0.47
N VAL A 14 -27.87 -5.35 0.39
CA VAL A 14 -27.98 -6.35 1.46
C VAL A 14 -27.55 -5.76 2.80
N ILE A 15 -28.28 -6.09 3.87
CA ILE A 15 -27.90 -5.76 5.24
C ILE A 15 -27.01 -6.88 5.79
N MET A 16 -25.84 -6.51 6.31
CA MET A 16 -24.89 -7.46 6.92
C MET A 16 -24.84 -7.29 8.44
N ASN A 17 -24.68 -8.40 9.15
CA ASN A 17 -24.59 -8.38 10.61
C ASN A 17 -23.18 -7.96 11.06
N GLN A 18 -23.08 -6.83 11.78
CA GLN A 18 -21.80 -6.30 12.26
C GLN A 18 -21.04 -7.30 13.15
N SER A 19 -21.72 -7.97 14.09
CA SER A 19 -21.06 -8.96 14.97
C SER A 19 -20.45 -10.14 14.22
N SER A 20 -20.99 -10.49 13.05
CA SER A 20 -20.41 -11.52 12.19
C SER A 20 -19.16 -11.00 11.47
N ILE A 21 -19.16 -9.74 11.01
CA ILE A 21 -18.00 -9.08 10.40
C ILE A 21 -16.86 -8.95 11.41
N ASP A 22 -17.15 -8.51 12.63
CA ASP A 22 -16.16 -8.34 13.70
C ASP A 22 -15.50 -9.67 14.08
N ARG A 23 -16.25 -10.78 13.93
CA ARG A 23 -15.76 -12.16 14.10
C ARG A 23 -15.09 -12.74 12.86
N GLY A 24 -14.91 -11.95 11.80
CA GLY A 24 -14.12 -12.31 10.62
C GLY A 24 -14.92 -12.78 9.41
N LEU A 25 -16.25 -12.68 9.40
CA LEU A 25 -17.05 -13.00 8.22
C LEU A 25 -16.56 -12.15 7.03
N PHE A 26 -16.15 -12.83 5.95
CA PHE A 26 -15.62 -12.23 4.72
C PHE A 26 -14.39 -11.32 4.89
N ARG A 27 -13.61 -11.48 5.96
CA ARG A 27 -12.32 -10.77 6.10
C ARG A 27 -11.31 -11.31 5.09
N SER A 28 -10.75 -10.45 4.25
CA SER A 28 -9.72 -10.79 3.25
C SER A 28 -8.41 -10.06 3.51
N LEU A 29 -7.32 -10.59 2.94
CA LEU A 29 -6.01 -9.94 2.91
C LEU A 29 -5.70 -9.55 1.47
N PHE A 30 -5.15 -8.36 1.27
CA PHE A 30 -4.75 -7.85 -0.04
C PHE A 30 -3.23 -7.62 -0.07
N TYR A 31 -2.56 -8.22 -1.06
CA TYR A 31 -1.13 -8.07 -1.28
C TYR A 31 -0.87 -7.41 -2.63
N ARG A 32 0.09 -6.49 -2.65
CA ARG A 32 0.61 -5.88 -3.88
C ARG A 32 2.13 -5.91 -3.85
N ALA A 33 2.73 -6.44 -4.90
CA ALA A 33 4.18 -6.48 -5.06
C ALA A 33 4.64 -5.33 -5.96
N TYR A 34 5.73 -4.69 -5.57
CA TYR A 34 6.44 -3.68 -6.36
C TYR A 34 7.83 -4.24 -6.64
N VAL A 35 8.21 -4.32 -7.90
CA VAL A 35 9.51 -4.87 -8.34
C VAL A 35 10.28 -3.74 -9.00
N GLU A 36 11.54 -3.57 -8.59
CA GLU A 36 12.44 -2.55 -9.12
C GLU A 36 13.85 -3.15 -9.27
N GLN A 37 14.66 -2.60 -10.17
CA GLN A 37 16.02 -3.07 -10.44
C GLN A 37 16.97 -1.90 -10.73
N GLU A 38 18.18 -1.96 -10.20
CA GLU A 38 19.28 -1.07 -10.56
C GLU A 38 19.72 -1.30 -12.01
N LYS A 39 19.58 -0.28 -12.87
CA LYS A 39 20.02 -0.35 -14.27
C LYS A 39 21.33 0.38 -14.48
N ARG A 40 22.13 -0.14 -15.41
CA ARG A 40 23.27 0.60 -15.96
C ARG A 40 22.78 1.56 -17.03
N ILE A 41 23.09 2.85 -16.87
CA ILE A 41 22.79 3.91 -17.82
C ILE A 41 24.07 4.22 -18.61
N GLY A 42 24.07 3.85 -19.89
CA GLY A 42 25.23 4.05 -20.76
C GLY A 42 26.44 3.22 -20.33
N ILE A 43 27.63 3.83 -20.39
CA ILE A 43 28.91 3.12 -20.16
C ILE A 43 29.33 3.17 -18.68
N SER A 44 29.01 4.26 -17.97
CA SER A 44 29.64 4.56 -16.67
C SER A 44 28.68 4.78 -15.50
N ALA A 45 27.38 5.02 -15.74
CA ALA A 45 26.43 5.30 -14.67
C ALA A 45 25.66 4.03 -14.30
N VAL A 46 25.47 3.81 -13.00
CA VAL A 46 24.64 2.72 -12.45
C VAL A 46 23.66 3.37 -11.48
N GLU A 47 22.38 3.05 -11.63
CA GLU A 47 21.38 3.44 -10.64
C GLU A 47 21.66 2.71 -9.32
N THR A 48 21.47 3.41 -8.20
CA THR A 48 21.71 2.85 -6.87
C THR A 48 20.49 3.02 -5.99
N PHE A 49 20.17 1.99 -5.21
CA PHE A 49 19.21 2.08 -4.13
C PHE A 49 19.86 2.71 -2.90
N GLU A 50 19.40 3.90 -2.55
CA GLU A 50 19.85 4.63 -1.37
C GLU A 50 18.73 5.53 -0.84
N LYS A 51 18.92 6.05 0.38
CA LYS A 51 18.02 7.04 0.95
C LYS A 51 18.32 8.42 0.34
N PRO A 52 17.40 8.98 -0.47
CA PRO A 52 17.70 10.22 -1.19
C PRO A 52 17.78 11.42 -0.24
N LEU A 53 18.83 12.20 -0.39
CA LEU A 53 19.05 13.45 0.34
C LEU A 53 18.54 14.63 -0.48
N ARG A 54 17.78 15.53 0.14
CA ARG A 54 17.22 16.73 -0.53
C ARG A 54 18.28 17.65 -1.14
N SER A 55 19.50 17.61 -0.61
CA SER A 55 20.65 18.37 -1.10
C SER A 55 21.26 17.79 -2.37
N GLU A 56 21.12 16.48 -2.59
CA GLU A 56 21.85 15.74 -3.63
C GLU A 56 20.92 15.23 -4.74
N THR A 57 19.63 15.09 -4.45
CA THR A 57 18.65 14.52 -5.38
C THR A 57 17.77 15.59 -6.01
N MET A 58 17.87 15.75 -7.34
CA MET A 58 16.96 16.59 -8.12
C MET A 58 15.65 15.84 -8.43
N LYS A 59 14.54 16.59 -8.53
CA LYS A 59 13.19 16.07 -8.91
C LYS A 59 12.68 14.94 -7.98
N MET A 60 12.85 15.09 -6.67
CA MET A 60 12.24 14.19 -5.69
C MET A 60 10.71 14.16 -5.85
N LYS A 61 10.12 12.96 -5.75
CA LYS A 61 8.67 12.80 -5.79
C LYS A 61 8.05 13.40 -4.52
N HIS A 62 6.80 13.82 -4.63
CA HIS A 62 6.05 14.26 -3.46
C HIS A 62 5.83 13.08 -2.51
N GLY A 63 6.17 13.26 -1.24
CA GLY A 63 6.07 12.23 -0.21
C GLY A 63 7.17 12.33 0.84
N THR A 64 7.06 11.48 1.87
CA THR A 64 8.02 11.39 2.96
C THR A 64 8.98 10.23 2.74
N TYR A 65 10.27 10.52 2.75
CA TYR A 65 11.36 9.53 2.61
C TYR A 65 11.89 9.03 3.96
N GLU A 66 11.32 9.48 5.08
CA GLU A 66 11.71 9.08 6.44
C GLU A 66 11.47 7.59 6.73
N LYS A 67 10.51 6.97 6.01
CA LYS A 67 10.16 5.56 6.16
C LYS A 67 11.13 4.60 5.45
N LEU A 68 12.16 5.15 4.78
CA LEU A 68 13.22 4.37 4.15
C LEU A 68 14.37 4.18 5.14
N ASP A 69 14.90 2.97 5.15
CA ASP A 69 16.17 2.68 5.81
C ASP A 69 17.33 3.22 4.97
N ASP A 70 18.55 3.14 5.49
CA ASP A 70 19.74 3.73 4.85
C ASP A 70 20.08 3.09 3.49
N ASN A 71 19.58 1.87 3.24
CA ASN A 71 19.69 1.18 1.94
C ASN A 71 18.62 1.60 0.91
N GLY A 72 17.79 2.62 1.21
CA GLY A 72 16.73 3.08 0.32
C GLY A 72 15.50 2.16 0.26
N ILE A 73 15.45 1.11 1.08
CA ILE A 73 14.35 0.14 1.13
C ILE A 73 13.64 0.28 2.48
N LYS A 74 12.31 0.14 2.47
CA LYS A 74 11.50 0.12 3.69
C LYS A 74 11.64 -1.25 4.40
N ALA A 75 11.79 -1.24 5.71
CA ALA A 75 11.64 -2.45 6.53
C ALA A 75 10.23 -3.08 6.43
N PRO A 76 10.12 -4.43 6.43
CA PRO A 76 8.85 -5.10 6.58
C PRO A 76 8.10 -4.64 7.84
N GLY A 77 6.78 -4.42 7.72
CA GLY A 77 5.94 -3.98 8.83
C GLY A 77 5.81 -2.45 9.01
N THR A 78 6.67 -1.63 8.39
CA THR A 78 6.53 -0.17 8.47
C THR A 78 5.21 0.29 7.83
N PRO A 79 4.32 1.01 8.55
CA PRO A 79 3.03 1.41 8.02
C PRO A 79 3.18 2.43 6.89
N VAL A 80 2.46 2.21 5.78
CA VAL A 80 2.44 3.09 4.60
C VAL A 80 1.00 3.44 4.23
N SER A 81 0.82 4.62 3.66
CA SER A 81 -0.47 5.22 3.28
C SER A 81 -0.33 5.86 1.92
#